data_AF-A0A0S8E9N9-F1
#
_entry.id   AF-A0A0S8E9N9-F1
#
_cell.length_a   1.000
_cell.length_b   1.000
_cell.length_c   1.000
_cell.angle_alpha   90.00
_cell.angle_beta   90.00
_cell.angle_gamma   90.00
#
_symmetry.space_group_name_H-M   'P 1'
#
loop_
_entity.id
_entity.type
_entity.pdbx_description
1 polymer ?
#
loop_
_entity_poly.entity_id
_entity_poly.type
_entity_poly.pdbx_seq_one_letter_code
_entity_poly.pdbx_strand_id
1 'polypeptide(L)'
;GNAVLAIDVRGYGETAPTKPKRYWHNEYPVSYLGIHLGRPLPGQRTEDVLAALVVLAARKEIDAADLGIVGVEGGGPVALHAAALDERLKAVTIERSIESWMDVVATPMCKDQLNGIVPAALTRYDLPDLVRAIAPRNVEIRNVVDPTGEAKTAK
;
A
#
# COMPACT_ATOMS: atom_id res chain seq x y z
N GLY A 1 20.85 4.11 15.47
CA GLY A 1 19.70 4.89 14.97
C GLY A 1 19.49 4.51 13.52
N ASN A 2 18.27 4.66 13.00
CA ASN A 2 17.94 4.25 11.62
C ASN A 2 17.77 5.50 10.75
N ALA A 3 18.28 5.45 9.52
CA ALA A 3 17.95 6.45 8.52
C ALA A 3 16.53 6.20 7.98
N VAL A 4 15.76 7.27 7.76
CA VAL A 4 14.37 7.18 7.31
C VAL A 4 14.19 8.07 6.09
N LEU A 5 13.66 7.48 5.02
CA LEU A 5 13.14 8.21 3.87
C LEU A 5 11.61 8.14 3.92
N ALA A 6 10.98 9.25 4.28
CA ALA A 6 9.53 9.42 4.17
C ALA A 6 9.20 9.99 2.79
N ILE A 7 8.24 9.38 2.10
CA ILE A 7 7.83 9.81 0.75
C ILE A 7 6.32 10.05 0.71
N ASP A 8 5.92 11.04 -0.08
CA ASP A 8 4.54 11.18 -0.53
C ASP A 8 4.38 10.44 -1.86
N VAL A 9 3.76 9.25 -1.81
CA VAL A 9 3.39 8.53 -3.04
C VAL A 9 2.23 9.24 -3.74
N ARG A 10 2.08 9.02 -5.06
CA ARG A 10 1.04 9.66 -5.87
C ARG A 10 -0.35 9.60 -5.21
N GLY A 11 -0.93 10.77 -4.97
CA GLY A 11 -2.26 10.96 -4.39
C GLY A 11 -2.29 11.22 -2.88
N TYR A 12 -1.15 11.15 -2.19
CA TYR A 12 -0.99 11.55 -0.80
C TYR A 12 -0.13 12.80 -0.63
N GLY A 13 -0.30 13.47 0.52
CA GLY A 13 0.50 14.61 0.95
C GLY A 13 0.58 15.73 -0.10
N GLU A 14 1.79 16.11 -0.50
CA GLU A 14 2.02 17.17 -1.49
C GLU A 14 1.45 16.86 -2.88
N THR A 15 1.26 15.57 -3.20
CA THR A 15 0.70 15.10 -4.47
C THR A 15 -0.80 14.85 -4.42
N ALA A 16 -1.45 15.15 -3.29
CA ALA A 16 -2.87 14.90 -3.11
C ALA A 16 -3.72 15.76 -4.08
N PRO A 17 -4.73 15.18 -4.74
CA PRO A 17 -5.62 15.95 -5.59
C PRO A 17 -6.46 16.92 -4.77
N THR A 18 -6.83 18.05 -5.37
CA THR A 18 -7.84 18.93 -4.78
C THR A 18 -9.15 18.16 -4.61
N LYS A 19 -9.75 18.24 -3.42
CA LYS A 19 -11.01 17.56 -3.12
C LYS A 19 -12.09 17.91 -4.16
N PRO A 20 -12.62 16.92 -4.90
CA PRO A 20 -13.66 17.17 -5.88
C PRO A 20 -14.97 17.52 -5.17
N LYS A 21 -15.74 18.47 -5.73
CA LYS A 21 -17.03 18.90 -5.15
C LYS A 21 -18.11 17.83 -5.19
N ARG A 22 -18.03 16.88 -6.13
CA ARG A 22 -19.09 15.91 -6.45
C ARG A 22 -18.87 14.52 -5.86
N TYR A 23 -17.66 14.21 -5.41
CA TYR A 23 -17.31 12.85 -4.96
C TYR A 23 -16.87 12.85 -3.50
N TRP A 24 -17.26 11.79 -2.80
CA TRP A 24 -16.90 11.57 -1.40
C TRP A 24 -15.40 11.28 -1.23
N HIS A 25 -14.80 10.60 -2.22
CA HIS A 25 -13.39 10.25 -2.22
C HIS A 25 -12.55 11.33 -2.92
N ASN A 26 -11.54 11.86 -2.23
CA ASN A 26 -10.66 12.90 -2.78
C ASN A 26 -9.98 12.45 -4.08
N GLU A 27 -9.60 11.18 -4.11
CA GLU A 27 -8.86 10.60 -5.24
C GLU A 27 -9.77 9.94 -6.27
N TYR A 28 -11.09 10.15 -6.21
CA TYR A 28 -12.03 9.56 -7.16
C TYR A 28 -11.62 9.80 -8.62
N PRO A 29 -11.30 11.04 -9.06
CA PRO A 29 -10.98 11.29 -10.47
C PRO A 29 -9.71 10.56 -10.91
N VAL A 30 -8.65 10.62 -10.11
CA VAL A 30 -7.35 10.00 -10.43
C VAL A 30 -7.40 8.48 -10.34
N SER A 31 -8.20 7.92 -9.43
CA SER A 31 -8.42 6.47 -9.34
C SER A 31 -9.14 5.94 -10.58
N TYR A 32 -10.24 6.59 -10.98
CA TYR A 32 -11.00 6.20 -12.16
C TYR A 32 -10.16 6.32 -13.43
N LEU A 33 -9.48 7.44 -13.63
CA LEU A 33 -8.59 7.63 -14.78
C LEU A 33 -7.49 6.56 -14.82
N GLY A 34 -6.87 6.26 -13.67
CA GLY A 34 -5.86 5.20 -13.56
C GLY A 34 -6.40 3.85 -14.00
N ILE A 35 -7.59 3.46 -13.53
CA ILE A 35 -8.23 2.21 -13.94
C ILE A 35 -8.51 2.20 -15.46
N HIS A 36 -9.06 3.28 -16.02
CA HIS A 36 -9.38 3.37 -17.45
C HIS A 36 -8.13 3.35 -18.35
N LEU A 37 -6.99 3.81 -17.84
CA LEU A 37 -5.70 3.74 -18.53
C LEU A 37 -4.98 2.40 -18.33
N GLY A 38 -5.59 1.43 -17.63
CA GLY A 38 -4.94 0.16 -17.28
C GLY A 38 -3.77 0.32 -16.31
N ARG A 39 -3.71 1.45 -15.58
CA ARG A 39 -2.64 1.81 -14.63
C ARG A 39 -3.27 2.23 -13.30
N PRO A 40 -3.83 1.30 -12.51
CA PRO A 40 -4.49 1.63 -11.25
C PRO A 40 -3.50 2.24 -10.24
N LEU A 41 -4.00 3.05 -9.30
CA LEU A 41 -3.16 3.77 -8.34
C LEU A 41 -2.26 2.87 -7.49
N PRO A 42 -2.67 1.68 -6.99
CA PRO A 42 -1.77 0.83 -6.22
C PRO A 42 -0.49 0.47 -6.98
N GLY A 43 -0.60 0.13 -8.26
CA GLY A 43 0.56 -0.18 -9.09
C GLY A 43 1.48 1.03 -9.30
N GLN A 44 0.91 2.22 -9.50
CA GLN A 44 1.68 3.46 -9.63
C GLN A 44 2.38 3.85 -8.32
N ARG A 45 1.72 3.68 -7.17
CA ARG A 45 2.30 3.96 -5.85
C ARG A 45 3.38 2.95 -5.49
N THR A 46 3.23 1.69 -5.90
CA THR A 46 4.29 0.69 -5.75
C THR A 46 5.52 1.07 -6.57
N GLU A 47 5.35 1.58 -7.79
CA GLU A 47 6.44 2.14 -8.59
C GLU A 47 7.14 3.32 -7.87
N ASP A 48 6.39 4.23 -7.25
CA ASP A 48 6.95 5.34 -6.46
C ASP A 48 7.82 4.84 -5.30
N VAL A 49 7.33 3.84 -4.56
CA VAL A 49 8.06 3.21 -3.46
C VAL A 49 9.35 2.53 -3.94
N LEU A 50 9.28 1.77 -5.04
CA LEU A 50 10.45 1.09 -5.60
C LEU A 50 11.49 2.09 -6.12
N ALA A 51 11.06 3.21 -6.72
CA ALA A 51 11.96 4.29 -7.13
C ALA A 51 12.62 4.96 -5.91
N ALA A 52 11.87 5.24 -4.85
CA ALA A 52 12.41 5.77 -3.60
C ALA A 52 13.42 4.81 -2.95
N LEU A 53 13.15 3.50 -2.99
CA LEU A 53 14.08 2.47 -2.51
C LEU A 53 15.41 2.49 -3.26
N VAL A 54 15.38 2.68 -4.58
CA VAL A 54 16.60 2.83 -5.39
C VAL A 54 17.41 4.06 -4.96
N VAL A 55 16.73 5.19 -4.73
CA VAL A 55 17.39 6.42 -4.27
C VAL A 55 18.00 6.22 -2.87
N LEU A 56 17.26 5.60 -1.95
CA LEU A 56 17.73 5.34 -0.59
C LEU A 56 18.96 4.41 -0.59
N ALA A 57 18.89 3.30 -1.33
CA ALA A 57 19.96 2.32 -1.40
C ALA A 57 21.24 2.84 -2.08
N ALA A 58 21.16 3.92 -2.85
CA ALA A 58 22.31 4.54 -3.50
C ALA A 58 23.10 5.49 -2.59
N ARG A 59 22.58 5.80 -1.40
CA ARG A 59 23.24 6.70 -0.42
C ARG A 59 24.40 5.98 0.25
N LYS A 60 25.56 6.63 0.33
CA LYS A 60 26.80 6.04 0.88
C LYS A 60 26.70 5.69 2.36
N GLU A 61 25.83 6.39 3.07
CA GLU A 61 25.55 6.22 4.49
C GLU A 61 24.50 5.14 4.79
N ILE A 62 23.94 4.49 3.76
CA ILE A 62 22.91 3.46 3.89
C ILE A 62 23.51 2.09 3.57
N ASP A 63 23.26 1.12 4.44
CA ASP A 63 23.49 -0.29 4.13
C ASP A 63 22.33 -0.81 3.26
N ALA A 64 22.58 -0.96 1.96
CA ALA A 64 21.59 -1.50 1.02
C ALA A 64 21.21 -2.97 1.31
N ALA A 65 21.96 -3.67 2.18
CA ALA A 65 21.62 -5.00 2.64
C ALA A 65 20.70 -5.00 3.87
N ASP A 66 20.39 -3.86 4.49
CA ASP A 66 19.51 -3.77 5.67
C ASP A 66 18.41 -2.71 5.48
N LEU A 67 17.48 -3.03 4.57
CA LEU A 67 16.37 -2.15 4.21
C LEU A 67 15.04 -2.71 4.72
N GLY A 68 14.21 -1.82 5.25
CA GLY A 68 12.84 -2.12 5.67
C GLY A 68 11.84 -1.13 5.10
N ILE A 69 10.57 -1.50 5.14
CA ILE A 69 9.46 -0.65 4.70
C ILE A 69 8.35 -0.63 5.75
N VAL A 70 7.77 0.55 5.95
CA VAL A 70 6.58 0.74 6.78
C VAL A 70 5.46 1.28 5.90
N GLY A 71 4.37 0.52 5.77
CA GLY A 71 3.16 0.92 5.08
C GLY A 71 2.06 1.25 6.07
N VAL A 72 1.51 2.47 6.01
CA VAL A 72 0.45 2.93 6.92
C VAL A 72 -0.86 3.14 6.15
N GLU A 73 -1.98 2.68 6.69
CA GLU A 73 -3.31 2.82 6.06
C GLU A 73 -3.33 2.29 4.61
N GLY A 74 -3.71 3.12 3.63
CA GLY A 74 -3.68 2.75 2.21
C GLY A 74 -2.28 2.45 1.66
N GLY A 75 -1.23 2.84 2.38
CA GLY A 75 0.16 2.45 2.09
C GLY A 75 0.47 0.99 2.44
N GLY A 76 -0.37 0.31 3.22
CA GLY A 76 -0.19 -1.10 3.58
C GLY A 76 -0.15 -2.04 2.36
N PRO A 77 -1.20 -2.08 1.53
CA PRO A 77 -1.18 -2.85 0.29
C PRO A 77 0.00 -2.47 -0.60
N VAL A 78 0.31 -1.18 -0.73
CA VAL A 78 1.43 -0.70 -1.55
C VAL A 78 2.77 -1.27 -1.07
N ALA A 79 3.01 -1.27 0.24
CA ALA A 79 4.22 -1.82 0.86
C ALA A 79 4.32 -3.34 0.68
N LEU A 80 3.20 -4.07 0.78
CA LEU A 80 3.16 -5.51 0.49
C LEU A 80 3.53 -5.81 -0.97
N HIS A 81 3.00 -5.05 -1.94
CA HIS A 81 3.37 -5.23 -3.34
C HIS A 81 4.84 -4.89 -3.58
N ALA A 82 5.36 -3.81 -2.98
CA ALA A 82 6.77 -3.46 -3.11
C ALA A 82 7.69 -4.54 -2.55
N ALA A 83 7.38 -5.08 -1.36
CA ALA A 83 8.16 -6.15 -0.74
C ALA A 83 8.07 -7.48 -1.50
N ALA A 84 6.93 -7.78 -2.13
CA ALA A 84 6.78 -8.94 -3.00
C ALA A 84 7.61 -8.81 -4.30
N LEU A 85 7.82 -7.58 -4.80
CA LEU A 85 8.56 -7.31 -6.03
C LEU A 85 10.07 -7.09 -5.83
N ASP A 86 10.50 -6.66 -4.64
CA ASP A 86 11.90 -6.36 -4.34
C ASP A 86 12.38 -7.08 -3.06
N GLU A 87 13.29 -8.04 -3.25
CA GLU A 87 13.81 -8.89 -2.18
C GLU A 87 14.74 -8.16 -1.21
N ARG A 88 15.21 -6.94 -1.54
CA ARG A 88 16.07 -6.14 -0.65
C ARG A 88 15.35 -5.68 0.60
N LEU A 89 14.02 -5.57 0.56
CA LEU A 89 13.18 -5.26 1.71
C LEU A 89 13.10 -6.47 2.64
N LYS A 90 13.89 -6.45 3.73
CA LYS A 90 14.03 -7.57 4.69
C LYS A 90 12.98 -7.55 5.81
N ALA A 91 12.47 -6.37 6.13
CA ALA A 91 11.46 -6.18 7.15
C ALA A 91 10.31 -5.34 6.60
N VAL A 92 9.09 -5.83 6.75
CA VAL A 92 7.86 -5.16 6.32
C VAL A 92 6.98 -4.94 7.54
N THR A 93 6.62 -3.69 7.81
CA THR A 93 5.63 -3.37 8.85
C THR A 93 4.42 -2.74 8.18
N ILE A 94 3.25 -3.32 8.42
CA ILE A 94 1.96 -2.80 7.97
C ILE A 94 1.20 -2.31 9.20
N GLU A 95 0.75 -1.07 9.17
CA GLU A 95 0.14 -0.38 10.30
C GLU A 95 -1.22 0.20 9.88
N ARG A 96 -2.27 -0.03 10.68
CA ARG A 96 -3.60 0.55 10.45
C ARG A 96 -4.17 0.30 9.05
N SER A 97 -3.89 -0.87 8.49
CA SER A 97 -4.32 -1.23 7.14
C SER A 97 -5.30 -2.40 7.14
N ILE A 98 -5.98 -2.57 6.01
CA ILE A 98 -6.79 -3.75 5.74
C ILE A 98 -5.89 -4.98 5.59
N GLU A 99 -6.39 -6.14 6.00
CA GLU A 99 -5.65 -7.40 5.88
C GLU A 99 -6.00 -8.21 4.61
N SER A 100 -7.13 -7.88 3.97
CA SER A 100 -7.67 -8.65 2.85
C SER A 100 -8.62 -7.79 2.01
N TRP A 101 -8.56 -7.93 0.68
CA TRP A 101 -9.56 -7.38 -0.22
C TRP A 101 -10.85 -8.22 -0.24
N MET A 102 -10.82 -9.50 0.16
CA MET A 102 -12.05 -10.28 0.36
C MET A 102 -12.93 -9.66 1.45
N ASP A 103 -12.34 -9.13 2.53
CA ASP A 103 -13.10 -8.40 3.55
C ASP A 103 -13.78 -7.15 2.96
N VAL A 104 -13.07 -6.44 2.06
CA VAL A 104 -13.63 -5.27 1.35
C VAL A 104 -14.83 -5.66 0.49
N VAL A 105 -14.77 -6.80 -0.21
CA VAL A 105 -15.90 -7.29 -1.01
C VAL A 105 -17.06 -7.78 -0.13
N ALA A 106 -16.76 -8.38 1.03
CA ALA A 106 -17.75 -8.88 1.97
C ALA A 106 -18.46 -7.77 2.76
N THR A 107 -17.94 -6.55 2.76
CA THR A 107 -18.48 -5.41 3.50
C THR A 107 -19.40 -4.56 2.60
N PRO A 108 -20.71 -4.44 2.90
CA PRO A 108 -21.66 -3.75 2.01
C PRO A 108 -21.35 -2.26 1.78
N MET A 109 -20.79 -1.59 2.78
CA MET A 109 -20.44 -0.17 2.74
C MET A 109 -19.02 0.05 3.22
N CYS A 110 -18.09 0.13 2.28
CA CYS A 110 -16.69 0.42 2.56
C CYS A 110 -16.40 1.93 2.47
N LYS A 111 -15.35 2.37 3.16
CA LYS A 111 -14.90 3.75 3.14
C LYS A 111 -13.51 3.82 2.51
N ASP A 112 -13.33 4.77 1.59
CA ASP A 112 -12.04 5.13 1.01
C ASP A 112 -11.21 3.96 0.41
N GLN A 113 -11.90 2.96 -0.17
CA GLN A 113 -11.24 1.78 -0.75
C GLN A 113 -10.93 1.89 -2.26
N LEU A 114 -11.51 2.87 -2.96
CA LEU A 114 -11.44 3.00 -4.42
C LEU A 114 -9.99 3.15 -4.94
N ASN A 115 -9.15 3.88 -4.21
CA ASN A 115 -7.74 4.11 -4.53
C ASN A 115 -6.85 2.87 -4.26
N GLY A 116 -7.37 1.86 -3.56
CA GLY A 116 -6.67 0.62 -3.20
C GLY A 116 -6.96 -0.56 -4.13
N ILE A 117 -7.76 -0.35 -5.18
CA ILE A 117 -8.22 -1.44 -6.06
C ILE A 117 -7.14 -1.82 -7.08
N VAL A 118 -6.83 -3.11 -7.13
CA VAL A 118 -6.12 -3.74 -8.24
C VAL A 118 -7.12 -4.56 -9.06
N PRO A 119 -7.41 -4.18 -10.32
CA PRO A 119 -8.36 -4.90 -11.15
C PRO A 119 -8.02 -6.39 -11.27
N ALA A 120 -9.03 -7.24 -11.08
CA ALA A 120 -8.92 -8.70 -11.13
C ALA A 120 -7.97 -9.36 -10.12
N ALA A 121 -7.48 -8.63 -9.09
CA ALA A 121 -6.58 -9.19 -8.08
C ALA A 121 -7.12 -10.48 -7.46
N LEU A 122 -8.36 -10.47 -6.95
CA LEU A 122 -9.01 -11.62 -6.32
C LEU A 122 -9.25 -12.82 -7.24
N THR A 123 -9.00 -12.70 -8.55
CA THR A 123 -8.96 -13.87 -9.44
C THR A 123 -7.64 -14.63 -9.37
N ARG A 124 -6.61 -14.05 -8.73
CA ARG A 124 -5.22 -14.52 -8.70
C ARG A 124 -4.60 -14.54 -7.30
N TYR A 125 -4.85 -13.53 -6.48
CA TYR A 125 -4.27 -13.40 -5.14
C TYR A 125 -5.07 -12.42 -4.28
N ASP A 126 -4.83 -12.48 -2.98
CA ASP A 126 -5.24 -11.47 -2.00
C ASP A 126 -4.02 -10.97 -1.18
N LEU A 127 -4.20 -9.94 -0.34
CA LEU A 127 -3.13 -9.39 0.50
C LEU A 127 -2.45 -10.45 1.40
N PRO A 128 -3.16 -11.41 2.02
CA PRO A 128 -2.51 -12.49 2.77
C PRO A 128 -1.62 -13.40 1.91
N ASP A 129 -1.91 -13.51 0.60
CA ASP A 129 -1.06 -14.28 -0.31
C ASP A 129 0.25 -13.55 -0.63
N LEU A 130 0.23 -12.22 -0.66
CA LEU A 130 1.47 -11.43 -0.73
C LEU A 130 2.32 -11.63 0.52
N VAL A 131 1.71 -11.66 1.71
CA VAL A 131 2.42 -11.97 2.96
C VAL A 131 3.09 -13.34 2.87
N ARG A 132 2.39 -14.35 2.34
CA ARG A 132 2.95 -15.69 2.11
C ARG A 132 4.08 -15.67 1.07
N ALA A 133 3.96 -14.89 0.01
CA ALA A 133 4.99 -14.76 -1.03
C ALA A 133 6.26 -14.04 -0.54
N ILE A 134 6.15 -13.18 0.47
CA ILE A 134 7.29 -12.47 1.07
C ILE A 134 8.11 -13.40 1.99
N ALA A 135 7.49 -14.45 2.53
CA ALA A 135 8.17 -15.42 3.38
C ALA A 135 9.45 -15.98 2.69
N PRO A 136 10.55 -16.19 3.44
CA PRO A 136 10.66 -16.19 4.90
C PRO A 136 10.96 -14.80 5.52
N ARG A 137 10.90 -13.71 4.75
CA ARG A 137 11.16 -12.35 5.28
C ARG A 137 10.04 -11.94 6.24
N ASN A 138 10.39 -11.18 7.28
CA ASN A 138 9.45 -10.83 8.35
C ASN A 138 8.42 -9.81 7.87
N VAL A 139 7.13 -10.13 8.05
CA VAL A 139 6.01 -9.22 7.83
C VAL A 139 5.24 -9.09 9.14
N GLU A 140 5.20 -7.89 9.68
CA GLU A 140 4.47 -7.57 10.90
C GLU A 140 3.25 -6.71 10.55
N ILE A 141 2.06 -7.13 10.99
CA ILE A 141 0.82 -6.40 10.77
C ILE A 141 0.27 -5.97 12.13
N ARG A 142 0.04 -4.66 12.30
CA ARG A 142 -0.39 -4.03 13.56
C ARG A 142 -1.65 -3.21 13.35
N ASN A 143 -2.48 -3.16 14.39
CA ASN A 143 -3.67 -2.31 14.46
C ASN A 143 -4.56 -2.43 13.22
N VAL A 144 -4.84 -3.67 12.77
CA VAL A 144 -5.65 -3.95 11.58
C VAL A 144 -6.97 -3.18 11.63
N VAL A 145 -7.36 -2.62 10.50
CA VAL A 145 -8.66 -1.96 10.34
C VAL A 145 -9.58 -2.78 9.44
N ASP A 146 -10.88 -2.66 9.67
CA ASP A 146 -11.88 -3.16 8.74
C ASP A 146 -12.00 -2.25 7.50
N PRO A 147 -12.74 -2.66 6.46
CA PRO A 147 -12.95 -1.85 5.25
C PRO A 147 -13.71 -0.53 5.45
N THR A 148 -14.25 -0.28 6.65
CA THR A 148 -14.88 0.99 7.03
C THR A 148 -13.87 1.96 7.68
N GLY A 149 -12.69 1.46 8.04
CA GLY A 149 -11.60 2.19 8.68
C GLY A 149 -11.62 2.13 10.20
N GLU A 150 -12.49 1.30 10.79
CA GLU A 150 -12.54 1.07 12.22
C GLU A 150 -11.57 -0.03 12.63
N ALA A 151 -11.05 0.03 13.86
CA ALA A 151 -10.16 -1.01 14.37
C ALA A 151 -10.88 -2.36 14.35
N LYS A 152 -10.26 -3.35 13.70
CA LYS A 152 -10.81 -4.70 13.64
C LYS A 152 -10.71 -5.30 15.04
N THR A 153 -11.86 -5.46 15.70
CA THR A 153 -11.92 -6.14 16.99
C THR A 153 -11.55 -7.61 16.78
N ALA A 154 -10.66 -8.13 17.63
CA ALA A 154 -10.35 -9.55 17.64
C ALA A 154 -11.66 -10.32 17.89
N LYS A 155 -12.01 -11.23 16.97
CA LYS A 155 -13.11 -12.18 17.17
C LYS A 155 -12.70 -13.24 18.19
#